data_AF-A0A524GR95-F1
#
_entry.id   AF-A0A524GR95-F1
#
_cell.length_a   1.000
_cell.length_b   1.000
_cell.length_c   1.000
_cell.angle_alpha   90.00
_cell.angle_beta   90.00
_cell.angle_gamma   90.00
#
_symmetry.space_group_name_H-M   'P 1'
#
loop_
_entity.id
_entity.type
_entity.pdbx_description
1 polymer ?
#
loop_
_entity_poly.entity_id
_entity_poly.type
_entity_poly.pdbx_seq_one_letter_code
_entity_poly.pdbx_strand_id
1 'polypeptide(L)'
;MKLTDDRTVDCPHRDTCGACSFLRQRYGIQLERKRQRLFDVLGETLRLDKRQVLPTVPSPRVEGYRNRAKMTISSDLERKSSLGYFQRKSRTVVDAPDCGVLIPELLETTRQLRLLINATKKFPFNLRHIDLRCGTDPTRQHLTLVVKAETIPRLPIEEIADACPHVVGIGINLNP
;
A
#
# COMPACT_ATOMS: atom_id res chain seq x y z
N MET A 1 18.44 19.90 -12.50
CA MET A 1 17.38 19.02 -13.02
C MET A 1 16.05 19.71 -12.77
N LYS A 2 15.31 20.11 -13.82
CA LYS A 2 13.97 20.72 -13.64
C LYS A 2 13.02 19.63 -13.12
N LEU A 3 12.27 19.91 -12.06
CA LEU A 3 11.17 19.06 -11.62
C LEU A 3 10.16 18.98 -12.78
N THR A 4 9.93 17.78 -13.29
CA THR A 4 8.99 17.52 -14.39
C THR A 4 7.53 17.46 -13.92
N ASP A 5 7.32 17.27 -12.61
CA ASP A 5 5.98 17.24 -12.00
C ASP A 5 6.06 17.79 -10.57
N ASP A 6 5.53 19.01 -10.35
CA ASP A 6 5.50 19.70 -9.05
C ASP A 6 4.06 19.89 -8.52
N ARG A 7 3.19 18.92 -8.83
CA ARG A 7 1.80 18.90 -8.36
C ARG A 7 1.67 18.30 -6.96
N THR A 8 0.49 18.50 -6.38
CA THR A 8 -0.01 17.69 -5.25
C THR A 8 -0.74 16.47 -5.79
N VAL A 9 -0.65 15.33 -5.10
CA VAL A 9 -1.42 14.13 -5.46
C VAL A 9 -2.80 14.19 -4.79
N ASP A 10 -3.84 14.13 -5.61
CA ASP A 10 -5.23 14.16 -5.15
C ASP A 10 -5.72 12.75 -4.78
N CYS A 11 -5.40 12.32 -3.56
CA CYS A 11 -5.89 11.05 -3.04
C CYS A 11 -7.21 11.26 -2.28
N PRO A 12 -8.28 10.51 -2.61
CA PRO A 12 -9.56 10.65 -1.93
C PRO A 12 -9.53 10.16 -0.48
N HIS A 13 -8.54 9.34 -0.09
CA HIS A 13 -8.39 8.83 1.28
C HIS A 13 -7.45 9.67 2.14
N ARG A 14 -6.89 10.78 1.63
CA ARG A 14 -5.80 11.55 2.27
C ARG A 14 -6.14 12.13 3.66
N ASP A 15 -7.42 12.23 3.98
CA ASP A 15 -7.88 12.84 5.22
C ASP A 15 -7.81 11.88 6.40
N THR A 16 -8.04 10.59 6.15
CA THR A 16 -8.10 9.56 7.19
C THR A 16 -6.96 8.56 7.06
N CYS A 17 -6.55 8.19 5.84
CA CYS A 17 -5.51 7.18 5.62
C CYS A 17 -4.14 7.63 6.15
N GLY A 18 -3.50 6.77 6.96
CA GLY A 18 -2.20 7.05 7.56
C GLY A 18 -0.99 6.66 6.72
N ALA A 19 -1.19 6.08 5.52
CA ALA A 19 -0.11 5.45 4.76
C ALA A 19 0.87 6.44 4.09
N CYS A 20 0.40 7.61 3.64
CA CYS A 20 1.22 8.56 2.88
C CYS A 20 1.46 9.87 3.65
N SER A 21 2.69 10.10 4.12
CA SER A 21 3.03 11.24 4.99
C SER A 21 2.99 12.60 4.30
N PHE A 22 3.46 12.69 3.05
CA PHE A 22 3.70 13.96 2.37
C PHE A 22 2.70 14.29 1.25
N LEU A 23 1.67 13.45 1.06
CA LEU A 23 0.78 13.52 -0.11
C LEU A 23 0.07 14.87 -0.27
N ARG A 24 -0.12 15.62 0.83
CA ARG A 24 -0.72 16.97 0.85
C ARG A 24 0.21 18.10 0.41
N GLN A 25 1.44 17.80 0.03
CA GLN A 25 2.46 18.79 -0.31
C GLN A 25 2.85 18.65 -1.78
N ARG A 26 3.10 19.79 -2.43
CA ARG A 26 3.68 19.82 -3.77
C ARG A 26 4.96 19.00 -3.81
N TYR A 27 5.17 18.25 -4.87
CA TYR A 27 6.24 17.26 -4.93
C TYR A 27 7.64 17.86 -4.68
N GLY A 28 7.94 19.04 -5.21
CA GLY A 28 9.19 19.77 -4.96
C GLY A 28 9.40 20.11 -3.48
N ILE A 29 8.33 20.49 -2.76
CA ILE A 29 8.38 20.70 -1.31
C ILE A 29 8.71 19.40 -0.57
N GLN A 30 8.21 18.25 -1.06
CA GLN A 30 8.57 16.95 -0.47
C GLN A 30 10.06 16.65 -0.63
N LEU A 31 10.63 16.94 -1.81
CA LEU A 31 12.05 16.72 -2.10
C LEU A 31 12.94 17.59 -1.22
N GLU A 32 12.62 18.88 -1.09
CA GLU A 32 13.36 19.81 -0.24
C GLU A 32 13.23 19.45 1.24
N ARG A 33 12.04 19.05 1.72
CA ARG A 33 11.86 18.60 3.10
C ARG A 33 12.66 17.33 3.41
N LYS A 34 12.73 16.39 2.48
CA LYS A 34 13.57 15.17 2.64
C LYS A 34 15.05 15.54 2.74
N ARG A 35 15.52 16.45 1.89
CA ARG A 35 16.90 16.95 1.90
C ARG A 35 17.21 17.68 3.21
N GLN A 36 16.33 18.58 3.63
CA GLN A 36 16.48 19.34 4.87
C GLN A 36 16.48 18.41 6.08
N ARG A 37 15.56 17.44 6.15
CA ARG A 37 15.53 16.41 7.21
C ARG A 37 16.87 15.67 7.32
N LEU A 38 17.44 15.26 6.19
CA LEU A 38 18.74 14.57 6.17
C LEU A 38 19.85 15.48 6.69
N PHE A 39 19.88 16.73 6.23
CA PHE A 39 20.84 17.73 6.71
C PHE A 39 20.71 17.98 8.21
N ASP A 40 19.50 18.16 8.74
CA ASP A 40 19.27 18.44 10.15
C ASP A 40 19.76 17.27 11.03
N VAL A 41 19.39 16.03 10.68
CA VAL A 41 19.80 14.84 11.45
C VAL A 41 21.31 14.60 11.39
N LEU A 42 21.93 14.77 10.23
CA LEU A 42 23.36 14.53 10.09
C LEU A 42 24.19 15.70 10.62
N GLY A 43 23.75 16.94 10.43
CA GLY A 43 24.45 18.16 10.85
C GLY A 43 24.62 18.28 12.36
N GLU A 44 23.73 17.67 13.14
CA GLU A 44 23.87 17.56 14.59
C GLU A 44 25.03 16.64 15.01
N THR A 45 25.30 15.58 14.26
CA THR A 45 26.30 14.54 14.62
C THR A 45 27.62 14.73 13.86
N LEU A 46 27.55 15.24 12.64
CA LEU A 46 28.65 15.39 11.71
C LEU A 46 28.74 16.88 11.35
N ARG A 47 29.95 17.44 11.34
CA ARG A 47 30.20 18.83 10.92
C ARG A 47 30.10 18.97 9.39
N LEU A 48 28.95 18.68 8.82
CA LEU A 48 28.68 18.72 7.38
C LEU A 48 28.25 20.12 6.96
N ASP A 49 28.81 20.60 5.84
CA ASP A 49 28.26 21.75 5.12
C ASP A 49 27.02 21.31 4.34
N LYS A 50 25.99 22.17 4.29
CA LYS A 50 24.75 21.95 3.53
C LYS A 50 24.99 21.61 2.05
N ARG A 51 26.09 22.11 1.46
CA ARG A 51 26.50 21.82 0.08
C ARG A 51 26.87 20.36 -0.14
N GLN A 52 27.26 19.64 0.91
CA GLN A 52 27.59 18.22 0.85
C GLN A 52 26.32 17.35 0.82
N VAL A 53 25.18 17.88 1.25
CA VAL A 53 23.88 17.21 1.09
C VAL A 53 23.29 17.60 -0.25
N LEU A 54 23.45 16.71 -1.23
CA LEU A 54 22.95 16.91 -2.60
C LEU A 54 21.40 16.98 -2.64
N PRO A 55 20.82 17.59 -3.69
CA PRO A 55 19.37 17.57 -3.90
C PRO A 55 18.80 16.14 -3.92
N THR A 56 17.62 15.95 -3.32
CA THR A 56 16.91 14.67 -3.36
C THR A 56 16.61 14.27 -4.80
N VAL A 57 17.01 13.07 -5.21
CA VAL A 57 16.70 12.52 -6.53
C VAL A 57 15.18 12.28 -6.62
N PRO A 58 14.47 12.87 -7.59
CA PRO A 58 13.05 12.66 -7.79
C PRO A 58 12.77 11.25 -8.32
N SER A 59 11.63 10.71 -7.89
CA SER A 59 11.01 9.54 -8.53
C SER A 59 10.54 9.92 -9.93
N PRO A 60 10.64 9.02 -10.91
CA PRO A 60 10.07 9.24 -12.25
C PRO A 60 8.54 9.32 -12.24
N ARG A 61 7.88 8.81 -11.17
CA ARG A 61 6.43 8.81 -11.01
C ARG A 61 6.04 9.21 -9.58
N VAL A 62 5.03 10.08 -9.44
CA VAL A 62 4.48 10.51 -8.14
C VAL A 62 3.22 9.73 -7.74
N GLU A 63 2.63 9.01 -8.69
CA GLU A 63 1.49 8.09 -8.56
C GLU A 63 1.80 6.82 -9.37
N GLY A 64 1.09 5.72 -9.16
CA GLY A 64 1.31 4.51 -9.96
C GLY A 64 2.74 4.00 -9.95
N TYR A 65 3.41 4.09 -8.79
CA TYR A 65 4.82 3.69 -8.62
C TYR A 65 4.99 2.48 -7.70
N ARG A 66 3.97 2.14 -6.90
CA ARG A 66 4.05 1.13 -5.85
C ARG A 66 3.61 -0.22 -6.38
N ASN A 67 4.56 -1.14 -6.51
CA ASN A 67 4.36 -2.51 -6.99
C ASN A 67 4.06 -3.54 -5.87
N ARG A 68 3.79 -3.07 -4.64
CA ARG A 68 3.40 -3.91 -3.49
C ARG A 68 2.33 -3.23 -2.63
N ALA A 69 1.21 -3.92 -2.44
CA ALA A 69 0.09 -3.54 -1.57
C ALA A 69 -0.03 -4.53 -0.40
N LYS A 70 0.40 -4.12 0.79
CA LYS A 70 0.09 -4.83 2.04
C LYS A 70 -1.07 -4.13 2.73
N MET A 71 -2.28 -4.69 2.60
CA MET A 71 -3.52 -4.07 3.07
C MET A 71 -4.11 -4.87 4.23
N THR A 72 -4.62 -4.16 5.23
CA THR A 72 -5.30 -4.74 6.37
C THR A 72 -6.77 -4.97 6.05
N ILE A 73 -7.28 -6.11 6.52
CA ILE A 73 -8.70 -6.44 6.50
C ILE A 73 -9.28 -6.17 7.88
N SER A 74 -10.42 -5.48 7.91
CA SER A 74 -11.24 -5.30 9.10
C SER A 74 -12.67 -5.61 8.74
N SER A 75 -13.29 -6.55 9.45
CA SER A 75 -14.70 -6.91 9.28
C SER A 75 -15.50 -6.40 10.47
N ASP A 76 -16.68 -5.85 10.20
CA ASP A 76 -17.66 -5.51 11.22
C ASP A 76 -18.54 -6.72 11.63
N LEU A 77 -19.49 -6.48 12.54
CA LEU A 77 -20.42 -7.51 13.02
C LEU A 77 -21.36 -8.03 11.92
N GLU A 78 -21.61 -7.23 10.88
CA GLU A 78 -22.43 -7.59 9.71
C GLU A 78 -21.61 -8.30 8.62
N ARG A 79 -20.33 -8.60 8.89
CA ARG A 79 -19.33 -9.16 7.97
C ARG A 79 -18.99 -8.27 6.77
N LYS A 80 -19.36 -6.99 6.79
CA LYS A 80 -18.85 -6.05 5.80
C LYS A 80 -17.38 -5.77 6.12
N SER A 81 -16.54 -5.99 5.12
CA SER A 81 -15.09 -5.99 5.28
C SER A 81 -14.47 -4.80 4.54
N SER A 82 -13.73 -3.98 5.28
CA SER A 82 -12.87 -2.93 4.76
C SER A 82 -11.52 -3.52 4.37
N LEU A 83 -10.99 -3.10 3.22
CA LEU A 83 -9.67 -3.47 2.75
C LEU A 83 -8.84 -2.21 2.51
N GLY A 84 -7.86 -1.98 3.37
CA GLY A 84 -7.16 -0.70 3.36
C GLY A 84 -5.99 -0.59 4.30
N TYR A 85 -5.81 0.60 4.87
CA TYR A 85 -4.66 0.94 5.68
C TYR A 85 -5.09 1.53 7.02
N PHE A 86 -4.21 1.48 8.01
CA PHE A 86 -4.52 2.10 9.30
C PHE A 86 -4.59 3.63 9.18
N GLN A 87 -5.53 4.21 9.92
CA GLN A 87 -5.56 5.64 10.20
C GLN A 87 -4.31 6.03 11.01
N ARG A 88 -3.86 7.29 10.86
CA ARG A 88 -2.72 7.79 11.65
C ARG A 88 -2.98 7.61 13.14
N LYS A 89 -2.01 7.03 13.85
CA LYS A 89 -2.02 6.83 15.31
C LYS A 89 -3.23 6.03 15.82
N SER A 90 -3.82 5.17 14.98
CA SER A 90 -4.98 4.36 15.33
C SER A 90 -4.85 2.94 14.76
N ARG A 91 -5.61 1.99 15.31
CA ARG A 91 -5.80 0.64 14.74
C ARG A 91 -7.05 0.54 13.87
N THR A 92 -7.78 1.64 13.67
CA THR A 92 -8.90 1.71 12.75
C THR A 92 -8.43 1.59 11.31
N VAL A 93 -9.03 0.68 10.55
CA VAL A 93 -8.76 0.51 9.12
C VAL A 93 -9.63 1.49 8.33
N VAL A 94 -8.98 2.29 7.48
CA VAL A 94 -9.61 3.11 6.45
C VAL A 94 -9.70 2.27 5.20
N ASP A 95 -10.91 2.02 4.69
CA ASP A 95 -11.10 1.36 3.41
C ASP A 95 -10.53 2.22 2.27
N ALA A 96 -9.73 1.62 1.39
CA ALA A 96 -8.96 2.34 0.38
C ALA A 96 -9.08 1.72 -1.02
N PRO A 97 -10.24 1.83 -1.69
CA PRO A 97 -10.48 1.25 -3.02
C PRO A 97 -9.73 1.93 -4.17
N ASP A 98 -9.29 3.19 -4.00
CA ASP A 98 -8.67 4.01 -5.05
C ASP A 98 -7.28 4.52 -4.65
N CYS A 99 -6.43 3.61 -4.16
CA CYS A 99 -5.08 3.95 -3.71
C CYS A 99 -4.16 4.29 -4.91
N GLY A 100 -4.14 5.55 -5.34
CA GLY A 100 -3.44 6.02 -6.55
C GLY A 100 -1.91 5.86 -6.56
N VAL A 101 -1.28 5.49 -5.45
CA VAL A 101 0.16 5.16 -5.45
C VAL A 101 0.42 3.76 -6.00
N LEU A 102 -0.57 2.85 -5.97
CA LEU A 102 -0.46 1.53 -6.55
C LEU A 102 -0.41 1.61 -8.07
N ILE A 103 0.38 0.74 -8.69
CA ILE A 103 0.31 0.58 -10.14
C ILE A 103 -1.11 0.09 -10.55
N PRO A 104 -1.60 0.45 -11.74
CA PRO A 104 -2.99 0.20 -12.14
C PRO A 104 -3.42 -1.27 -12.00
N GLU A 105 -2.56 -2.20 -12.38
CA GLU A 105 -2.83 -3.63 -12.36
C GLU A 105 -2.99 -4.17 -10.93
N LEU A 106 -2.19 -3.66 -9.98
CA LEU A 106 -2.34 -3.99 -8.56
C LEU A 106 -3.60 -3.36 -8.00
N LEU A 107 -3.87 -2.09 -8.32
CA LEU A 107 -5.06 -1.39 -7.86
C LEU A 107 -6.32 -2.17 -8.26
N GLU A 108 -6.39 -2.61 -9.51
CA GLU A 108 -7.49 -3.41 -10.02
C GLU A 108 -7.63 -4.74 -9.28
N THR A 109 -6.55 -5.49 -9.08
CA THR A 109 -6.60 -6.73 -8.29
C THR A 109 -7.04 -6.47 -6.85
N THR A 110 -6.64 -5.37 -6.21
CA THR A 110 -7.16 -5.03 -4.87
C THR A 110 -8.65 -4.71 -4.87
N ARG A 111 -9.21 -4.16 -5.95
CA ARG A 111 -10.65 -3.94 -6.11
C ARG A 111 -11.39 -5.26 -6.25
N GLN A 112 -10.91 -6.17 -7.09
CA GLN A 112 -11.50 -7.50 -7.26
C GLN A 112 -11.47 -8.30 -5.95
N LEU A 113 -10.34 -8.30 -5.24
CA LEU A 113 -10.24 -8.94 -3.92
C LEU A 113 -11.24 -8.35 -2.91
N ARG A 114 -11.43 -7.02 -2.90
CA ARG A 114 -12.43 -6.37 -2.03
C ARG A 114 -13.85 -6.81 -2.33
N LEU A 115 -14.21 -6.90 -3.61
CA LEU A 115 -15.52 -7.41 -4.02
C LEU A 115 -15.70 -8.86 -3.57
N LEU A 116 -14.71 -9.71 -3.85
CA LEU A 116 -14.76 -11.12 -3.51
C LEU A 116 -14.87 -11.33 -1.99
N ILE A 117 -14.06 -10.63 -1.19
CA ILE A 117 -14.10 -10.70 0.29
C ILE A 117 -15.48 -10.33 0.84
N ASN A 118 -16.18 -9.36 0.24
CA ASN A 118 -17.51 -8.94 0.68
C ASN A 118 -18.65 -9.81 0.12
N ALA A 119 -18.43 -10.50 -1.01
CA ALA A 119 -19.44 -11.33 -1.67
C ALA A 119 -19.53 -12.76 -1.08
N THR A 120 -18.44 -13.29 -0.52
CA THR A 120 -18.39 -14.69 -0.04
C THR A 120 -18.11 -14.80 1.45
N LYS A 121 -18.77 -15.76 2.10
CA LYS A 121 -18.50 -16.14 3.51
C LYS A 121 -17.35 -17.14 3.65
N LYS A 122 -16.68 -17.50 2.54
CA LYS A 122 -15.59 -18.48 2.50
C LYS A 122 -14.26 -17.95 3.03
N PHE A 123 -14.08 -16.62 3.10
CA PHE A 123 -12.92 -16.06 3.78
C PHE A 123 -13.05 -16.20 5.30
N PRO A 124 -12.00 -16.64 5.99
CA PRO A 124 -12.06 -16.82 7.42
C PRO A 124 -11.90 -15.46 8.13
N PHE A 125 -12.59 -15.27 9.26
CA PHE A 125 -12.56 -14.03 10.04
C PHE A 125 -11.17 -13.63 10.58
N ASN A 126 -10.28 -14.61 10.68
CA ASN A 126 -8.91 -14.42 11.12
C ASN A 126 -7.95 -14.07 9.97
N LEU A 127 -8.44 -13.90 8.74
CA LEU A 127 -7.66 -13.26 7.68
C LEU A 127 -7.43 -11.78 8.05
N ARG A 128 -6.17 -11.40 8.28
CA ARG A 128 -5.79 -10.07 8.80
C ARG A 128 -5.26 -9.15 7.73
N HIS A 129 -4.51 -9.69 6.77
CA HIS A 129 -3.91 -8.91 5.72
C HIS A 129 -3.89 -9.67 4.41
N ILE A 130 -3.89 -8.91 3.32
CA ILE A 130 -3.33 -9.36 2.04
C ILE A 130 -1.99 -8.68 1.82
N ASP A 131 -1.06 -9.36 1.16
CA ASP A 131 0.17 -8.79 0.65
C ASP A 131 0.31 -9.16 -0.82
N LEU A 132 -0.04 -8.22 -1.68
CA LEU A 132 -0.02 -8.36 -3.13
C LEU A 132 1.23 -7.67 -3.68
N ARG A 133 1.97 -8.34 -4.56
CA ARG A 133 3.20 -7.80 -5.17
C ARG A 133 3.37 -8.27 -6.59
N CYS A 134 4.09 -7.48 -7.39
CA CYS A 134 4.54 -7.87 -8.72
C CYS A 134 6.01 -7.46 -8.93
N GLY A 135 6.63 -8.07 -9.94
CA GLY A 135 7.97 -7.71 -10.40
C GLY A 135 7.93 -6.62 -11.47
N THR A 136 8.78 -6.77 -12.49
CA THR A 136 8.78 -5.89 -13.67
C THR A 136 7.51 -6.07 -14.51
N ASP A 137 6.97 -7.28 -14.55
CA ASP A 137 5.69 -7.58 -15.19
C ASP A 137 4.54 -7.37 -14.19
N PRO A 138 3.70 -6.33 -14.38
CA PRO A 138 2.62 -6.01 -13.46
C PRO A 138 1.42 -6.98 -13.55
N THR A 139 1.37 -7.79 -14.60
CA THR A 139 0.31 -8.80 -14.82
C THR A 139 0.62 -10.12 -14.12
N ARG A 140 1.85 -10.29 -13.60
CA ARG A 140 2.27 -11.48 -12.85
C ARG A 140 2.42 -11.13 -11.38
N GLN A 141 1.36 -11.35 -10.64
CA GLN A 141 1.24 -10.96 -9.25
C GLN A 141 1.29 -12.17 -8.32
N HIS A 142 1.94 -11.98 -7.17
CA HIS A 142 1.92 -12.94 -6.07
C HIS A 142 1.08 -12.36 -4.94
N LEU A 143 0.03 -13.08 -4.53
CA LEU A 143 -0.82 -12.75 -3.39
C LEU A 143 -0.40 -13.59 -2.19
N THR A 144 -0.15 -12.96 -1.04
CA THR A 144 -0.03 -13.67 0.24
C THR A 144 -1.23 -13.36 1.12
N LEU A 145 -1.90 -14.41 1.60
CA LEU A 145 -2.97 -14.32 2.59
C LEU A 145 -2.37 -14.46 3.99
N VAL A 146 -2.47 -13.42 4.81
CA VAL A 146 -1.93 -13.42 6.17
C VAL A 146 -3.05 -13.73 7.15
N VAL A 147 -3.00 -14.91 7.76
CA VAL A 147 -4.05 -15.46 8.60
C VAL A 147 -3.52 -15.62 10.02
N LYS A 148 -4.30 -15.16 11.01
CA LYS A 148 -4.04 -15.44 12.42
C LYS A 148 -4.53 -16.85 12.77
N ALA A 149 -3.70 -17.85 12.53
CA ALA A 149 -3.98 -19.27 12.80
C ALA A 149 -2.67 -20.05 13.00
N GLU A 150 -2.75 -21.19 13.68
CA GLU A 150 -1.64 -22.15 13.80
C GLU A 150 -1.59 -23.14 12.63
N THR A 151 -2.72 -23.39 11.99
CA THR A 151 -2.85 -24.28 10.83
C THR A 151 -3.55 -23.56 9.67
N ILE A 152 -3.37 -24.06 8.45
CA ILE A 152 -3.97 -23.47 7.26
C ILE A 152 -5.49 -23.69 7.29
N PRO A 153 -6.32 -22.62 7.36
CA PRO A 153 -7.76 -22.78 7.26
C PRO A 153 -8.19 -23.02 5.82
N ARG A 154 -9.46 -23.39 5.62
CA ARG A 154 -10.06 -23.38 4.29
C ARG A 154 -10.08 -21.96 3.73
N LEU A 155 -9.59 -21.80 2.51
CA LEU A 155 -9.50 -20.54 1.79
C LEU A 155 -10.10 -20.69 0.38
N PRO A 156 -10.73 -19.64 -0.17
CA PRO A 156 -11.34 -19.68 -1.50
C PRO A 156 -10.28 -19.50 -2.61
N ILE A 157 -9.32 -20.42 -2.72
CA ILE A 157 -8.16 -20.28 -3.61
C ILE A 157 -8.57 -20.22 -5.09
N GLU A 158 -9.47 -21.11 -5.50
CA GLU A 158 -9.95 -21.20 -6.88
C GLU A 158 -10.74 -19.94 -7.27
N GLU A 159 -11.62 -19.46 -6.38
CA GLU A 159 -12.41 -18.24 -6.61
C GLU A 159 -11.54 -16.98 -6.67
N ILE A 160 -10.44 -16.95 -5.91
CA ILE A 160 -9.44 -15.87 -6.03
C ILE A 160 -8.77 -15.93 -7.41
N ALA A 161 -8.35 -17.12 -7.85
CA ALA A 161 -7.70 -17.28 -9.15
C ALA A 161 -8.62 -16.88 -10.31
N ASP A 162 -9.90 -17.25 -10.24
CA ASP A 162 -10.91 -16.90 -11.25
C ASP A 162 -11.20 -15.40 -11.28
N ALA A 163 -11.33 -14.76 -10.11
CA ALA A 163 -11.67 -13.34 -10.01
C ALA A 163 -10.46 -12.41 -10.28
N CYS A 164 -9.24 -12.90 -10.09
CA CYS A 164 -8.02 -12.10 -10.16
C CYS A 164 -7.03 -12.71 -11.16
N PRO A 165 -7.20 -12.51 -12.48
CA PRO A 165 -6.42 -13.20 -13.52
C PRO A 165 -4.92 -12.89 -13.49
N HIS A 166 -4.52 -11.77 -12.87
CA HIS A 166 -3.12 -11.42 -12.70
C HIS A 166 -2.43 -12.16 -11.54
N VAL A 167 -3.18 -12.85 -10.66
CA VAL A 167 -2.62 -13.60 -9.54
C VAL A 167 -2.15 -14.96 -10.03
N VAL A 168 -0.84 -15.08 -10.24
CA VAL A 168 -0.20 -16.31 -10.73
C VAL A 168 0.38 -17.19 -9.61
N GLY A 169 0.34 -16.70 -8.37
CA GLY A 169 0.81 -17.43 -7.20
C GLY A 169 0.13 -16.94 -5.93
N ILE A 170 -0.29 -17.89 -5.09
CA ILE A 170 -0.91 -17.62 -3.80
C ILE A 170 -0.09 -18.27 -2.69
N GLY A 171 0.42 -17.46 -1.77
CA GLY A 171 1.08 -17.89 -0.54
C GLY A 171 0.16 -17.72 0.66
N ILE A 172 0.39 -18.51 1.71
CA ILE A 172 -0.32 -18.41 2.97
C ILE A 172 0.71 -18.15 4.07
N ASN A 173 0.49 -17.10 4.86
CA ASN A 173 1.32 -16.77 6.01
C ASN A 173 0.49 -16.95 7.28
N LEU A 174 0.88 -17.92 8.10
CA LEU A 174 0.31 -18.18 9.42
C LEU A 174 1.03 -17.31 10.46
N ASN A 175 0.29 -16.39 11.07
CA ASN A 175 0.80 -15.43 12.05
C ASN A 175 -0.01 -15.57 13.36
N PRO A 176 0.28 -16.60 14.18
CA PRO A 176 -0.47 -16.91 15.40
C PRO A 176 -0.51 -15.75 16.40
#